data_AF-A0A6L2LQI3-F1
#
_entry.id   AF-A0A6L2LQI3-F1
#
_cell.length_a   1.000
_cell.length_b   1.000
_cell.length_c   1.000
_cell.angle_alpha   90.00
_cell.angle_beta   90.00
_cell.angle_gamma   90.00
#
_symmetry.space_group_name_H-M   'P 1'
#
loop_
_entity.id
_entity.type
_entity.pdbx_description
1 polymer ?
#
loop_
_entity_poly.entity_id
_entity_poly.type
_entity_poly.pdbx_seq_one_letter_code
_entity_poly.pdbx_strand_id
1 'polypeptide(L)'
;MEYSGERSGGATSPMAIVSNSHSPKSTNNNSISSSSQLSPSSVLTPPSPPHPVVLSPCAACKILRRRCLEKCVLAPYFPPTDPLKFTIAHRVFGASNIIKLLQELPESQRADAVSSIVYEANARLRDPVYGCAGAICHLQKQVSELQAELAKAQAEVLNMQCQHSNMLSIICMEMDQQSVPLMKT
;
A
#
# COMPACT_ATOMS: atom_id res chain seq x y z
N MET A 1 49.28 4.22 3.19
CA MET A 1 48.12 3.66 3.91
C MET A 1 47.01 3.48 2.89
N GLU A 2 47.06 2.34 2.21
CA GLU A 2 46.01 1.89 1.30
C GLU A 2 44.86 1.31 2.14
N TYR A 3 43.64 1.76 1.88
CA TYR A 3 42.43 1.13 2.41
C TYR A 3 41.54 0.75 1.22
N SER A 4 41.78 -0.44 0.70
CA SER A 4 40.94 -1.10 -0.30
C SER A 4 39.64 -1.56 0.37
N GLY A 5 38.55 -0.83 0.14
CA GLY A 5 37.20 -1.23 0.53
C GLY A 5 36.47 -1.79 -0.69
N GLU A 6 36.39 -3.11 -0.77
CA GLU A 6 35.75 -3.86 -1.84
C GLU A 6 34.24 -3.57 -1.91
N ARG A 7 33.78 -3.13 -3.08
CA ARG A 7 32.38 -2.84 -3.38
C ARG A 7 31.73 -4.10 -3.94
N SER A 8 31.26 -4.99 -3.06
CA SER A 8 30.51 -6.17 -3.49
C SER A 8 29.06 -5.78 -3.79
N GLY A 9 28.71 -5.85 -5.08
CA GLY A 9 27.38 -5.59 -5.60
C GLY A 9 26.41 -6.71 -5.27
N GLY A 10 25.48 -6.46 -4.35
CA GLY A 10 24.27 -7.26 -4.18
C GLY A 10 23.17 -6.73 -5.08
N ALA A 11 22.98 -7.35 -6.24
CA ALA A 11 21.84 -7.10 -7.10
C ALA A 11 20.56 -7.61 -6.41
N THR A 12 19.79 -6.71 -5.79
CA THR A 12 18.43 -7.02 -5.32
C THR A 12 17.47 -6.86 -6.50
N SER A 13 17.11 -7.98 -7.14
CA SER A 13 15.99 -8.03 -8.07
C SER A 13 14.67 -7.69 -7.35
N PRO A 14 13.79 -6.86 -7.92
CA PRO A 14 12.50 -6.54 -7.32
C PRO A 14 11.50 -7.70 -7.53
N MET A 15 10.94 -8.23 -6.43
CA MET A 15 9.77 -9.11 -6.50
C MET A 15 8.53 -8.28 -6.89
N ALA A 16 7.90 -8.66 -8.00
CA ALA A 16 6.64 -8.10 -8.46
C ALA A 16 5.50 -8.49 -7.51
N ILE A 17 4.77 -7.49 -7.00
CA ILE A 17 3.56 -7.70 -6.21
C ILE A 17 2.38 -7.90 -7.17
N VAL A 18 1.86 -9.13 -7.23
CA VAL A 18 0.60 -9.45 -7.89
C VAL A 18 -0.54 -8.83 -7.08
N SER A 19 -1.19 -7.81 -7.64
CA SER A 19 -2.40 -7.20 -7.08
C SER A 19 -3.61 -8.03 -7.49
N ASN A 20 -4.23 -8.74 -6.55
CA ASN A 20 -5.45 -9.49 -6.80
C ASN A 20 -6.65 -8.71 -6.25
N SER A 21 -7.34 -7.95 -7.10
CA SER A 21 -8.56 -7.21 -6.77
C SER A 21 -9.79 -8.10 -6.95
N HIS A 22 -10.42 -8.53 -5.84
CA HIS A 22 -11.74 -9.17 -5.85
C HIS A 22 -12.78 -8.22 -5.23
N SER A 23 -13.70 -7.73 -6.06
CA SER A 23 -14.92 -7.04 -5.65
C SER A 23 -16.09 -8.03 -5.61
N PRO A 24 -16.88 -8.13 -4.52
CA PRO A 24 -18.12 -8.87 -4.57
C PRO A 24 -19.26 -7.95 -5.04
N LYS A 25 -19.95 -8.40 -6.10
CA LYS A 25 -21.15 -7.81 -6.68
C LYS A 25 -22.37 -8.42 -5.96
N SER A 26 -23.04 -7.65 -5.11
CA SER A 26 -24.31 -8.08 -4.51
C SER A 26 -25.46 -7.75 -5.45
N THR A 27 -26.09 -8.81 -5.95
CA THR A 27 -27.37 -8.81 -6.64
C THR A 27 -28.34 -9.52 -5.70
N ASN A 28 -29.43 -8.89 -5.25
CA ASN A 28 -30.67 -9.64 -5.13
C ASN A 28 -31.92 -8.76 -5.10
N ASN A 29 -32.90 -9.23 -5.85
CA ASN A 29 -34.23 -8.69 -6.06
C ASN A 29 -35.16 -9.05 -4.91
N ASN A 30 -36.20 -8.25 -4.66
CA ASN A 30 -37.49 -8.82 -4.28
C ASN A 30 -38.66 -7.89 -4.63
N SER A 31 -39.78 -8.58 -4.82
CA SER A 31 -40.90 -8.28 -5.71
C SER A 31 -42.11 -7.65 -5.01
N ILE A 32 -42.78 -6.75 -5.74
CA ILE A 32 -44.23 -6.64 -6.03
C ILE A 32 -45.23 -6.56 -4.86
N SER A 33 -45.99 -5.45 -4.85
CA SER A 33 -47.48 -5.33 -4.80
C SER A 33 -47.90 -4.12 -3.95
N SER A 34 -48.91 -3.28 -4.21
CA SER A 34 -49.81 -2.98 -5.33
C SER A 34 -50.66 -1.77 -4.89
N SER A 35 -51.08 -0.95 -5.86
CA SER A 35 -52.37 -0.24 -5.92
C SER A 35 -52.52 1.21 -5.38
N SER A 36 -52.85 2.07 -6.36
CA SER A 36 -53.84 3.16 -6.33
C SER A 36 -53.39 4.52 -5.76
N GLN A 37 -53.68 5.69 -6.34
CA GLN A 37 -54.45 6.09 -7.52
C GLN A 37 -54.26 7.62 -7.72
N LEU A 38 -54.51 8.07 -8.98
CA LEU A 38 -54.94 9.41 -9.42
C LEU A 38 -53.91 10.56 -9.56
N SER A 39 -53.71 10.93 -10.82
CA SER A 39 -53.14 12.19 -11.33
C SER A 39 -54.04 13.40 -11.03
N PRO A 40 -53.53 14.63 -11.14
CA PRO A 40 -54.01 15.47 -12.26
C PRO A 40 -52.95 16.34 -12.96
N SER A 41 -53.14 16.46 -14.27
CA SER A 41 -52.94 17.61 -15.18
C SER A 41 -51.68 18.48 -15.10
N SER A 42 -50.88 18.33 -16.16
CA SER A 42 -50.27 19.35 -17.01
C SER A 42 -50.12 20.78 -16.47
N VAL A 43 -48.87 21.16 -16.20
CA VAL A 43 -48.41 22.55 -16.37
C VAL A 43 -47.17 22.50 -17.27
N LEU A 44 -47.31 22.97 -18.52
CA LEU A 44 -46.16 23.31 -19.36
C LEU A 44 -45.43 24.48 -18.70
N THR A 45 -44.32 24.19 -18.02
CA THR A 45 -43.35 25.20 -17.63
C THR A 45 -42.36 25.39 -18.79
N PRO A 46 -42.08 26.63 -19.22
CA PRO A 46 -41.10 26.88 -20.28
C PRO A 46 -39.69 26.44 -19.85
N PRO A 47 -38.84 25.96 -20.78
CA PRO A 47 -37.45 25.64 -20.47
C PRO A 47 -36.75 26.93 -20.06
N SER A 48 -36.40 27.01 -18.78
CA SER A 48 -35.54 28.06 -18.25
C SER A 48 -34.16 27.98 -18.94
N PRO A 49 -33.48 29.12 -19.15
CA PRO A 49 -32.17 29.17 -19.83
C PRO A 49 -31.17 28.24 -19.13
N PRO A 50 -30.11 27.77 -19.81
CA PRO A 50 -29.09 26.94 -19.19
C PRO A 50 -28.38 27.76 -18.12
N HIS A 51 -28.89 27.68 -16.89
CA HIS A 51 -28.12 28.04 -15.72
C HIS A 51 -26.86 27.19 -15.78
N PRO A 52 -25.66 27.78 -15.66
CA PRO A 52 -24.44 27.00 -15.60
C PRO A 52 -24.65 26.01 -14.45
N VAL A 53 -24.59 24.71 -14.77
CA VAL A 53 -24.53 23.66 -13.76
C VAL A 53 -23.48 24.15 -12.77
N VAL A 54 -23.91 24.51 -11.55
CA VAL A 54 -23.01 25.07 -10.55
C VAL A 54 -22.10 23.90 -10.17
N LEU A 55 -20.99 23.79 -10.89
CA LEU A 55 -19.93 22.85 -10.59
C LEU A 55 -19.49 23.19 -9.17
N SER A 56 -19.91 22.37 -8.21
CA SER A 56 -19.57 22.56 -6.81
C SER A 56 -18.04 22.70 -6.72
N PRO A 57 -17.51 23.71 -6.03
CA PRO A 57 -16.07 23.89 -5.95
C PRO A 57 -15.43 22.64 -5.35
N CYS A 58 -14.28 22.24 -5.87
CA CYS A 58 -13.53 21.14 -5.28
C CYS A 58 -13.14 21.46 -3.83
N ALA A 59 -12.82 20.42 -3.04
CA ALA A 59 -12.47 20.59 -1.63
C ALA A 59 -11.36 21.63 -1.42
N ALA A 60 -10.34 21.61 -2.28
CA ALA A 60 -9.23 22.55 -2.22
C ALA A 60 -9.67 24.00 -2.40
N CYS A 61 -10.44 24.28 -3.45
CA CYS A 61 -10.90 25.65 -3.73
C CYS A 61 -11.87 26.15 -2.65
N LYS A 62 -12.70 25.26 -2.10
CA LYS A 62 -13.58 25.57 -0.96
C LYS A 62 -12.78 25.96 0.28
N ILE A 63 -11.75 25.18 0.63
CA ILE A 63 -10.90 25.42 1.81
C ILE A 63 -10.04 26.69 1.64
N LEU A 64 -9.49 26.91 0.45
CA LEU A 64 -8.71 28.10 0.10
C LEU A 64 -9.56 29.36 -0.13
N ARG A 65 -10.89 29.26 -0.07
CA ARG A 65 -11.84 30.35 -0.33
C ARG A 65 -11.62 31.06 -1.67
N ARG A 66 -11.28 30.30 -2.73
CA ARG A 66 -11.05 30.81 -4.09
C ARG A 66 -12.02 30.19 -5.10
N ARG A 67 -12.19 30.84 -6.25
CA ARG A 67 -13.02 30.32 -7.34
C ARG A 67 -12.42 29.04 -7.91
N CYS A 68 -13.25 28.01 -8.09
CA CYS A 68 -12.88 26.79 -8.81
C CYS A 68 -13.17 26.97 -10.30
N LEU A 69 -12.13 26.95 -11.13
CA LEU A 69 -12.25 27.04 -12.59
C LEU A 69 -12.46 25.66 -13.21
N GLU A 70 -12.98 25.58 -14.45
CA GLU A 70 -13.20 24.31 -15.16
C GLU A 70 -11.91 23.49 -15.31
N LYS A 71 -10.76 24.15 -15.50
CA LYS A 71 -9.43 23.51 -15.63
C LYS A 71 -8.65 23.50 -14.31
N CYS A 72 -9.33 23.39 -13.17
CA CYS A 72 -8.68 23.36 -11.86
C CYS A 72 -7.83 22.08 -11.69
N VAL A 73 -6.51 22.23 -11.59
CA VAL A 73 -5.56 21.11 -11.40
C VAL A 73 -5.81 20.27 -10.14
N LEU A 74 -6.47 20.84 -9.13
CA LEU A 74 -6.76 20.15 -7.87
C LEU A 74 -8.12 19.42 -7.90
N ALA A 75 -9.02 19.78 -8.81
CA ALA A 75 -10.39 19.28 -8.79
C ALA A 75 -10.51 17.75 -8.98
N PRO A 76 -9.74 17.11 -9.89
CA PRO A 76 -9.79 15.66 -10.06
C PRO A 76 -9.34 14.86 -8.82
N TYR A 77 -8.47 15.44 -7.98
CA TYR A 77 -7.80 14.72 -6.90
C TYR A 77 -8.34 15.04 -5.50
N PHE A 78 -9.01 16.19 -5.35
CA PHE A 78 -9.60 16.66 -4.10
C PHE A 78 -11.10 16.95 -4.28
N PRO A 79 -11.93 15.89 -4.44
CA PRO A 79 -13.36 16.04 -4.63
C PRO A 79 -14.03 16.65 -3.39
N PRO A 80 -15.18 17.33 -3.54
CA PRO A 80 -15.89 17.93 -2.41
C PRO A 80 -16.40 16.90 -1.38
N THR A 81 -16.47 15.62 -1.75
CA THR A 81 -16.87 14.49 -0.89
C THR A 81 -15.82 14.15 0.18
N ASP A 82 -14.56 14.51 -0.04
CA ASP A 82 -13.45 14.24 0.88
C ASP A 82 -12.62 15.51 1.16
N PRO A 83 -13.16 16.44 1.97
CA PRO A 83 -12.46 17.67 2.32
C PRO A 83 -11.26 17.43 3.26
N LEU A 84 -11.26 16.32 3.99
CA LEU A 84 -10.20 16.01 4.95
C LEU A 84 -8.87 15.74 4.22
N LYS A 85 -8.93 15.07 3.06
CA LYS A 85 -7.76 14.81 2.21
C LYS A 85 -6.97 16.08 1.88
N PHE A 86 -7.64 17.15 1.47
CA PHE A 86 -6.97 18.43 1.22
C PHE A 86 -6.56 19.13 2.51
N THR A 87 -7.40 19.04 3.55
CA THR A 87 -7.10 19.67 4.86
C THR A 87 -5.77 19.15 5.43
N ILE A 88 -5.56 17.84 5.39
CA ILE A 88 -4.33 17.20 5.86
C ILE A 88 -3.15 17.59 4.97
N ALA A 89 -3.29 17.44 3.64
CA ALA A 89 -2.21 17.72 2.70
C ALA A 89 -1.74 19.19 2.75
N HIS A 90 -2.67 20.16 2.70
CA HIS A 90 -2.30 21.57 2.66
C HIS A 90 -1.68 22.07 3.98
N ARG A 91 -1.98 21.43 5.11
CA ARG A 91 -1.42 21.81 6.41
C ARG A 91 0.07 21.50 6.50
N VAL A 92 0.53 20.41 5.86
CA VAL A 92 1.93 19.97 5.92
C VAL A 92 2.74 20.51 4.74
N PHE A 93 2.22 20.36 3.52
CA PHE A 93 2.97 20.72 2.31
C PHE A 93 2.66 22.14 1.82
N GLY A 94 1.50 22.69 2.13
CA GLY A 94 1.01 23.94 1.56
C GLY A 94 0.42 23.77 0.16
N ALA A 95 -0.60 24.57 -0.15
CA ALA A 95 -1.32 24.46 -1.43
C ALA A 95 -0.43 24.74 -2.65
N SER A 96 0.47 25.72 -2.57
CA SER A 96 1.36 26.09 -3.69
C SER A 96 2.32 24.96 -4.04
N ASN A 97 2.90 24.30 -3.05
CA ASN A 97 3.82 23.18 -3.28
C ASN A 97 3.09 21.97 -3.88
N ILE A 98 1.89 21.67 -3.41
CA ILE A 98 1.06 20.61 -4.00
C ILE A 98 0.76 20.92 -5.46
N ILE A 99 0.34 22.16 -5.78
CA ILE A 99 0.05 22.56 -7.17
C ILE A 99 1.30 22.42 -8.04
N LYS A 100 2.45 22.94 -7.57
CA LYS A 100 3.72 22.89 -8.28
C LYS A 100 4.14 21.45 -8.57
N LEU A 101 4.12 20.58 -7.56
CA LEU A 101 4.47 19.16 -7.71
C LEU A 101 3.56 18.45 -8.71
N LEU A 102 2.25 18.69 -8.65
CA LEU A 102 1.33 18.07 -9.61
C LEU A 102 1.58 18.56 -11.03
N GLN A 103 1.92 19.83 -11.23
CA GLN A 103 2.23 20.37 -12.56
C GLN A 103 3.53 19.80 -13.16
N GLU A 104 4.50 19.45 -12.31
CA GLU A 104 5.77 18.84 -12.73
C GLU A 104 5.62 17.34 -13.09
N LEU A 105 4.53 16.69 -12.66
CA LEU A 105 4.26 15.28 -12.91
C LEU A 105 3.35 15.05 -14.14
N PRO A 106 3.57 13.93 -14.87
CA PRO A 106 2.63 13.48 -15.89
C PRO A 106 1.28 13.11 -15.26
N GLU A 107 0.19 13.32 -15.99
CA GLU A 107 -1.17 13.18 -15.44
C GLU A 107 -1.47 11.80 -14.87
N SER A 108 -0.90 10.75 -15.46
CA SER A 108 -1.03 9.36 -15.01
C SER A 108 -0.50 9.12 -13.59
N GLN A 109 0.49 9.90 -13.14
CA GLN A 109 1.12 9.72 -11.82
C GLN A 109 0.54 10.64 -10.75
N ARG A 110 -0.24 11.66 -11.13
CA ARG A 110 -0.74 12.68 -10.20
C ARG A 110 -1.67 12.09 -9.13
N ALA A 111 -2.48 11.09 -9.48
CA ALA A 111 -3.37 10.43 -8.51
C ALA A 111 -2.59 9.73 -7.40
N ASP A 112 -1.54 8.99 -7.77
CA ASP A 112 -0.65 8.29 -6.84
C ASP A 112 0.19 9.27 -6.01
N ALA A 113 0.65 10.35 -6.63
CA ALA A 113 1.36 11.42 -5.95
C ALA A 113 0.46 12.08 -4.89
N VAL A 114 -0.80 12.42 -5.20
CA VAL A 114 -1.73 12.97 -4.20
C VAL A 114 -1.98 11.97 -3.06
N SER A 115 -2.11 10.68 -3.36
CA SER A 115 -2.27 9.65 -2.32
C SER A 115 -1.05 9.58 -1.39
N SER A 116 0.16 9.68 -1.95
CA SER A 116 1.42 9.70 -1.20
C SER A 116 1.55 10.96 -0.33
N ILE A 117 1.27 12.14 -0.88
CA ILE A 117 1.25 13.42 -0.14
C ILE A 117 0.30 13.34 1.05
N VAL A 118 -0.90 12.80 0.86
CA VAL A 118 -1.90 12.70 1.93
C VAL A 118 -1.45 11.73 3.00
N TYR A 119 -0.88 10.58 2.61
CA TYR A 119 -0.32 9.60 3.55
C TYR A 119 0.81 10.22 4.39
N GLU A 120 1.78 10.86 3.74
CA GLU A 120 2.92 11.49 4.41
C GLU A 120 2.49 12.65 5.31
N ALA A 121 1.56 13.49 4.85
CA ALA A 121 1.01 14.57 5.66
C ALA A 121 0.29 14.01 6.89
N ASN A 122 -0.51 12.96 6.74
CA ASN A 122 -1.18 12.33 7.87
C ASN A 122 -0.18 11.71 8.86
N ALA A 123 0.87 11.06 8.36
CA ALA A 123 1.95 10.54 9.20
C ALA A 123 2.62 11.67 10.00
N ARG A 124 2.94 12.80 9.36
CA ARG A 124 3.52 13.98 10.03
C ARG A 124 2.60 14.64 11.05
N LEU A 125 1.28 14.59 10.84
CA LEU A 125 0.31 15.09 11.83
C LEU A 125 0.23 14.20 13.07
N ARG A 126 0.39 12.88 12.93
CA ARG A 126 0.41 11.92 14.05
C ARG A 126 1.75 11.91 14.78
N ASP A 127 2.84 12.01 14.03
CA ASP A 127 4.20 12.09 14.54
C ASP A 127 4.91 13.32 13.97
N PRO A 128 4.87 14.46 14.68
CA PRO A 128 5.51 15.70 14.23
C PRO A 128 7.03 15.63 14.13
N VAL A 129 7.66 14.65 14.79
CA VAL A 129 9.12 14.51 14.82
C VAL A 129 9.57 13.67 13.64
N TYR A 130 9.10 12.43 13.54
CA TYR A 130 9.59 11.46 12.55
C TYR A 130 8.62 11.23 11.39
N GLY A 131 7.32 11.51 11.53
CA GLY A 131 6.33 11.31 10.48
C GLY A 131 6.37 9.90 9.86
N CYS A 132 6.47 9.81 8.54
CA CYS A 132 6.60 8.52 7.85
C CYS A 132 7.96 7.84 8.08
N ALA A 133 9.02 8.56 8.43
CA ALA A 133 10.33 7.96 8.71
C ALA A 133 10.30 7.06 9.97
N GLY A 134 9.44 7.38 10.94
CA GLY A 134 9.21 6.51 12.11
C GLY A 134 8.61 5.16 11.70
N ALA A 135 7.64 5.17 10.77
CA ALA A 135 7.06 3.94 10.23
C ALA A 135 8.10 3.13 9.45
N ILE A 136 8.95 3.77 8.65
CA ILE A 136 10.05 3.12 7.93
C ILE A 136 11.01 2.45 8.91
N CYS A 137 11.46 3.16 9.94
CA CYS A 137 12.38 2.63 10.94
C CYS A 137 11.77 1.41 11.68
N HIS A 138 10.49 1.49 12.02
CA HIS A 138 9.79 0.40 12.69
C HIS A 138 9.68 -0.85 11.79
N LEU A 139 9.36 -0.67 10.51
CA LEU A 139 9.28 -1.76 9.55
C LEU A 139 10.66 -2.39 9.28
N GLN A 140 11.71 -1.57 9.15
CA GLN A 140 13.08 -2.06 8.98
C GLN A 140 13.55 -2.90 10.17
N LYS A 141 13.20 -2.47 11.40
CA LYS A 141 13.47 -3.25 12.60
C LYS A 141 12.75 -4.61 12.58
N GLN A 142 11.46 -4.62 12.25
CA GLN A 142 10.69 -5.87 12.15
C GLN A 142 11.25 -6.82 11.08
N VAL A 143 11.65 -6.30 9.92
CA VAL A 143 12.30 -7.12 8.88
C VAL A 143 13.58 -7.74 9.43
N SER A 144 14.39 -6.97 10.17
CA SER A 144 15.64 -7.47 10.75
C SER A 144 15.39 -8.54 11.82
N GLU A 145 14.39 -8.35 12.68
CA GLU A 145 13.99 -9.31 13.70
C GLU A 145 13.50 -10.62 13.07
N LEU A 146 12.60 -10.53 12.09
CA LEU A 146 12.08 -11.70 11.38
C LEU A 146 13.18 -12.44 10.60
N GLN A 147 14.15 -11.73 10.03
CA GLN A 147 15.31 -12.35 9.38
C GLN A 147 16.19 -13.09 10.39
N ALA A 148 16.39 -12.55 11.59
CA ALA A 148 17.13 -13.20 12.65
C ALA A 148 16.42 -14.46 13.16
N GLU A 149 15.10 -14.40 13.34
CA GLU A 149 14.27 -15.55 13.71
C GLU A 149 14.33 -16.66 12.65
N LEU A 150 14.23 -16.28 11.36
CA LEU A 150 14.35 -17.22 10.26
C LEU A 150 15.74 -17.89 10.25
N ALA A 151 16.81 -17.11 10.40
CA ALA A 151 18.17 -17.65 10.44
C ALA A 151 18.37 -18.62 11.62
N LYS A 152 17.81 -18.30 12.78
CA LYS A 152 17.82 -19.18 13.95
C LYS A 152 17.10 -20.50 13.67
N ALA A 153 15.88 -20.44 13.14
CA ALA A 153 15.10 -21.64 12.83
C ALA A 153 15.80 -22.52 11.77
N GLN A 154 16.41 -21.90 10.75
CA GLN A 154 17.20 -22.62 9.75
C GLN A 154 18.43 -23.31 10.36
N ALA A 155 19.14 -22.65 11.27
CA ALA A 155 20.28 -23.24 11.98
C ALA A 155 19.85 -24.43 12.85
N GLU A 156 18.70 -24.34 13.54
CA GLU A 156 18.14 -25.44 14.32
C GLU A 156 17.82 -26.65 13.46
N VAL A 157 17.19 -26.45 12.29
CA VAL A 157 16.89 -27.53 11.33
C VAL A 157 18.17 -28.21 10.84
N LEU A 158 19.18 -27.44 10.44
CA LEU A 158 20.46 -28.00 9.98
C LEU A 158 21.18 -28.78 11.09
N ASN A 159 21.15 -28.26 12.32
CA ASN A 159 21.72 -28.95 13.47
C ASN A 159 21.05 -30.30 13.71
N MET A 160 19.71 -30.37 13.69
CA MET A 160 18.97 -31.64 13.82
C MET A 160 19.31 -32.62 12.68
N GLN A 161 19.38 -32.14 11.43
CA GLN A 161 19.74 -32.97 10.28
C GLN A 161 21.17 -33.53 10.39
N CYS A 162 22.12 -32.71 10.85
CA CYS A 162 23.49 -33.14 11.10
C CYS A 162 23.57 -34.19 12.21
N GLN A 163 22.88 -33.97 13.33
CA GLN A 163 22.79 -34.95 14.42
C GLN A 163 22.20 -36.28 13.94
N HIS A 164 21.13 -36.23 13.14
CA HIS A 164 20.51 -37.41 12.55
C HIS A 164 21.47 -38.17 11.61
N SER A 165 22.18 -37.46 10.72
CA SER A 165 23.18 -38.05 9.84
C SER A 165 24.35 -38.69 10.61
N ASN A 166 24.82 -38.03 11.67
CA ASN A 166 25.89 -38.56 12.52
C ASN A 166 25.44 -39.84 13.23
N MET A 167 24.22 -39.86 13.78
CA MET A 167 23.63 -41.05 14.40
C MET A 167 23.51 -42.20 13.40
N LEU A 168 23.02 -41.95 12.18
CA LEU A 168 22.95 -42.97 11.11
C LEU A 168 24.33 -43.52 10.75
N SER A 169 25.36 -42.66 10.65
CA SER A 169 26.72 -43.09 10.37
C SER A 169 27.26 -44.03 11.44
N ILE A 170 27.02 -43.74 12.72
CA ILE A 170 27.45 -44.60 13.84
C ILE A 170 26.78 -45.97 13.73
N ILE A 171 25.46 -46.00 13.52
CA ILE A 171 24.69 -47.25 13.39
C ILE A 171 25.20 -48.10 12.21
N CYS A 172 25.46 -47.48 11.06
CA CYS A 172 26.01 -48.20 9.90
C CYS A 172 27.39 -48.81 10.19
N MET A 173 28.27 -48.08 10.87
CA MET A 173 29.61 -48.59 11.22
C MET A 173 29.56 -49.76 12.20
N GLU A 174 28.59 -49.78 13.13
CA GLU A 174 28.39 -50.90 14.06
C GLU A 174 27.87 -52.16 13.36
N MET A 175 27.01 -52.01 12.36
CA MET A 175 26.49 -53.14 11.58
C MET A 175 27.56 -53.85 10.75
N ASP A 176 28.55 -53.11 10.22
CA ASP A 176 29.66 -53.69 9.43
C ASP A 176 30.66 -54.45 10.31
N GLN A 177 30.89 -54.01 11.56
CA GLN A 177 31.85 -54.62 12.50
C GLN A 177 31.42 -56.04 12.96
N GLN A 178 30.12 -56.35 12.96
CA GLN A 178 29.58 -57.67 13.36
C GLN A 178 29.61 -58.72 12.25
N SER A 179 30.00 -58.37 11.02
CA SER A 179 29.98 -59.27 9.85
C SER A 179 31.31 -60.01 9.57
N VAL A 180 32.37 -59.79 10.36
CA VAL A 180 33.66 -60.47 10.15
C VAL A 180 33.54 -61.94 10.60
N PRO A 181 33.66 -62.94 9.69
CA PRO A 181 33.44 -64.33 10.05
C PRO A 181 34.60 -64.86 10.91
N LEU A 182 34.23 -65.48 12.03
CA LEU A 182 35.12 -66.30 12.84
C LEU A 182 35.54 -67.54 12.00
N MET A 183 36.59 -67.40 11.20
CA MET A 183 37.30 -68.51 10.59
C MET A 183 38.61 -68.73 11.34
N LYS A 184 38.63 -69.60 12.35
CA LYS A 184 39.86 -70.33 12.75
C LYS A 184 39.54 -71.73 13.31
N THR A 185 40.10 -72.70 12.57
CA THR A 185 40.63 -74.04 12.92
C THR A 185 39.71 -75.08 13.52
#